data_AF-A0A4Y8C713-F1
#
_entry.id   AF-A0A4Y8C713-F1
#
_cell.length_a   1.000
_cell.length_b   1.000
_cell.length_c   1.000
_cell.angle_alpha   90.00
_cell.angle_beta   90.00
_cell.angle_gamma   90.00
#
_symmetry.space_group_name_H-M   'P 1'
#
loop_
_entity.id
_entity.type
_entity.pdbx_description
1 polymer ?
#
loop_
_entity_poly.entity_id
_entity_poly.type
_entity_poly.pdbx_seq_one_letter_code
_entity_poly.pdbx_strand_id
1 'polypeptide(L)'
;KFEDMSTKIAGIYVGGEASCISIHGANRLGGNSLADAVVTGHLAGIGATNYAKDASFGKGAKTHELAQKWQARFKEITNNGGNGQ
;
A
#
# COMPACT_ATOMS: atom_id res chain seq x y z
N LYS A 1 -5.21 -5.34 -8.25
CA LYS A 1 -5.67 -6.19 -9.38
C LYS A 1 -4.64 -7.30 -9.54
N PHE A 2 -4.99 -8.54 -9.88
CA PHE A 2 -3.99 -9.62 -9.91
C PHE A 2 -3.07 -9.51 -11.14
N GLU A 3 -3.55 -8.88 -12.21
CA GLU A 3 -2.88 -8.78 -13.51
C GLU A 3 -1.58 -7.98 -13.43
N ASP A 4 -1.56 -6.91 -12.64
CA ASP A 4 -0.43 -5.99 -12.51
C ASP A 4 -0.13 -5.58 -11.07
N MET A 5 -0.89 -6.09 -10.10
CA MET A 5 -0.81 -5.75 -8.68
C MET A 5 -1.03 -4.26 -8.36
N SER A 6 -1.75 -3.53 -9.23
CA SER A 6 -2.11 -2.13 -8.97
C SER A 6 -3.15 -2.03 -7.84
N THR A 7 -3.07 -0.93 -7.08
CA THR A 7 -4.13 -0.54 -6.14
C THR A 7 -5.13 0.41 -6.81
N LYS A 8 -6.12 0.89 -6.03
CA LYS A 8 -7.00 1.99 -6.46
C LYS A 8 -6.29 3.34 -6.52
N ILE A 9 -5.12 3.45 -5.89
CA ILE A 9 -4.28 4.64 -5.93
C ILE A 9 -3.27 4.46 -7.05
N ALA A 10 -3.33 5.30 -8.07
CA ALA A 10 -2.41 5.26 -9.20
C ALA A 10 -0.95 5.39 -8.72
N GLY A 11 -0.06 4.59 -9.29
CA GLY A 11 1.36 4.55 -8.90
C GLY A 11 1.66 3.76 -7.63
N ILE A 12 0.65 3.23 -6.92
CA ILE A 12 0.85 2.32 -5.78
C ILE A 12 0.54 0.90 -6.22
N TYR A 13 1.54 0.04 -6.06
CA TYR A 13 1.53 -1.38 -6.37
C TYR A 13 1.91 -2.17 -5.11
N VAL A 14 1.29 -3.32 -4.89
CA VAL A 14 1.51 -4.10 -3.66
C VAL A 14 1.55 -5.59 -3.98
N GLY A 15 2.63 -6.26 -3.58
CA GLY A 15 2.78 -7.71 -3.64
C GLY A 15 2.92 -8.35 -2.26
N GLY A 16 2.84 -9.67 -2.20
CA GLY A 16 3.01 -10.50 -1.02
C GLY A 16 1.93 -10.28 0.03
N GLU A 17 2.31 -10.41 1.30
CA GLU A 17 1.37 -10.43 2.43
C GLU A 17 0.63 -9.10 2.65
N ALA A 18 1.20 -7.99 2.19
CA ALA A 18 0.52 -6.71 2.18
C ALA A 18 -0.58 -6.62 1.11
N SER A 19 -0.57 -7.52 0.12
CA SER A 19 -1.55 -7.57 -0.94
C SER A 19 -2.78 -8.38 -0.51
N CYS A 20 -3.96 -7.78 -0.62
CA CYS A 20 -5.23 -8.48 -0.43
C CYS A 20 -5.82 -8.89 -1.78
N ILE A 21 -5.14 -9.82 -2.46
CA ILE A 21 -5.61 -10.38 -3.74
C ILE A 21 -6.65 -11.49 -3.56
N SER A 22 -7.00 -11.81 -2.30
CA SER A 22 -8.04 -12.77 -1.94
C SER A 22 -7.85 -14.20 -2.47
N ILE A 23 -6.64 -14.57 -2.91
CA ILE A 23 -6.34 -15.94 -3.38
C ILE A 23 -6.41 -16.98 -2.26
N HIS A 24 -6.35 -16.54 -1.01
CA HIS A 24 -6.38 -17.38 0.19
C HIS A 24 -7.76 -17.42 0.87
N GLY A 25 -8.74 -16.64 0.41
CA GLY A 25 -10.04 -16.53 1.10
C GLY A 25 -9.89 -16.19 2.60
N ALA A 26 -10.73 -16.81 3.44
CA ALA A 26 -10.71 -16.59 4.89
C ALA A 26 -9.60 -17.37 5.64
N ASN A 27 -9.02 -18.41 5.02
CA ASN A 27 -8.05 -19.29 5.66
C ASN A 27 -6.85 -19.51 4.73
N ARG A 28 -5.71 -18.94 5.11
CA ARG A 28 -4.46 -19.12 4.38
C ARG A 28 -3.87 -20.49 4.67
N LEU A 29 -3.63 -21.28 3.62
CA LEU A 29 -2.92 -22.56 3.74
C LEU A 29 -1.44 -22.29 4.05
N GLY A 30 -0.97 -22.83 5.18
CA GLY A 30 0.44 -22.74 5.57
C GLY A 30 1.33 -23.43 4.54
N GLY A 31 2.32 -22.70 3.99
CA GLY A 31 3.27 -23.21 2.99
C GLY A 31 3.29 -22.45 1.66
N ASN A 32 2.20 -21.73 1.32
CA ASN A 32 2.11 -21.01 0.04
C ASN A 32 2.63 -19.56 0.10
N SER A 33 3.09 -19.10 1.29
CA SER A 33 3.51 -17.71 1.52
C SER A 33 4.60 -17.23 0.58
N LEU A 34 5.59 -18.09 0.37
CA LEU A 34 6.79 -17.75 -0.38
C LEU A 34 6.47 -17.63 -1.87
N ALA A 35 5.72 -18.60 -2.42
CA ALA A 35 5.29 -18.57 -3.80
C ALA A 35 4.39 -17.35 -4.08
N ASP A 36 3.46 -17.05 -3.17
CA ASP A 36 2.63 -15.85 -3.26
C ASP A 36 3.48 -14.57 -3.32
N ALA A 37 4.41 -14.39 -2.37
CA ALA A 37 5.28 -13.21 -2.35
C ALA A 37 6.16 -13.08 -3.61
N VAL A 38 6.72 -14.19 -4.10
CA VAL A 38 7.57 -14.18 -5.31
C VAL A 38 6.76 -13.82 -6.56
N VAL A 39 5.63 -14.49 -6.78
CA VAL A 39 4.80 -14.26 -7.99
C VAL A 39 4.22 -12.86 -8.00
N THR A 40 3.57 -12.47 -6.91
CA THR A 40 2.93 -11.14 -6.82
C THR A 40 3.96 -10.02 -6.74
N GLY A 41 5.12 -10.25 -6.13
CA GLY A 41 6.24 -9.29 -6.15
C GLY A 41 6.77 -9.05 -7.55
N HIS A 42 6.91 -10.11 -8.36
CA HIS A 42 7.31 -9.99 -9.77
C HIS A 42 6.30 -9.19 -10.59
N LEU A 43 5.00 -9.50 -10.46
CA LEU A 43 3.92 -8.77 -11.16
C LEU A 43 3.86 -7.30 -10.74
N ALA A 44 3.96 -7.01 -9.44
CA ALA A 44 4.01 -5.64 -8.93
C ALA A 44 5.22 -4.87 -9.46
N GLY A 45 6.38 -5.51 -9.58
CA GLY A 45 7.57 -4.89 -10.17
C GLY A 45 7.38 -4.51 -11.64
N ILE A 46 6.78 -5.40 -12.44
CA ILE A 46 6.45 -5.11 -13.85
C ILE A 46 5.43 -3.97 -13.94
N GLY A 47 4.34 -4.05 -13.17
CA GLY A 47 3.30 -3.02 -13.14
C GLY A 47 3.84 -1.64 -12.78
N ALA A 48 4.62 -1.57 -11.70
CA ALA A 48 5.26 -0.34 -11.25
C ALA A 48 6.25 0.21 -12.28
N THR A 49 7.04 -0.66 -12.92
CA THR A 49 8.00 -0.25 -13.96
C THR A 49 7.29 0.34 -15.18
N ASN A 50 6.20 -0.28 -15.63
CA ASN A 50 5.44 0.22 -16.76
C ASN A 50 4.77 1.56 -16.46
N TYR A 51 4.19 1.72 -15.27
CA TYR A 51 3.64 3.00 -14.83
C TYR A 51 4.72 4.09 -14.75
N ALA A 52 5.90 3.77 -14.20
CA ALA A 52 6.97 4.73 -13.99
C ALA A 52 7.55 5.32 -15.28
N LYS A 53 7.46 4.61 -16.42
CA LYS A 53 7.93 5.11 -17.73
C LYS A 53 7.16 6.35 -18.19
N ASP A 54 5.87 6.38 -17.93
CA ASP A 54 4.96 7.43 -18.43
C ASP A 54 4.53 8.40 -17.32
N ALA A 55 4.84 8.10 -16.06
CA ALA A 55 4.45 8.92 -14.93
C ALA A 55 5.27 10.21 -14.81
N SER A 56 4.57 11.34 -14.68
CA SER A 56 5.18 12.61 -14.31
C SER A 56 5.21 12.80 -12.80
N PHE A 57 6.29 13.35 -12.25
CA PHE A 57 6.34 13.74 -10.84
C PHE A 57 5.42 14.94 -10.57
N GLY A 58 4.44 14.76 -9.68
CA GLY A 58 3.65 15.88 -9.17
C GLY A 58 4.48 16.75 -8.22
N LYS A 59 4.16 18.05 -8.15
CA LYS A 59 4.84 19.02 -7.25
C LYS A 59 4.68 18.72 -5.74
N GLY A 60 3.92 17.69 -5.37
CA GLY A 60 3.79 17.22 -3.98
C GLY A 60 3.03 18.14 -3.01
N ALA A 61 2.57 19.32 -3.44
CA ALA A 61 1.94 20.30 -2.55
C ALA A 61 0.75 19.74 -1.75
N LYS A 62 -0.17 19.04 -2.44
CA LYS A 62 -1.33 18.38 -1.80
C LYS A 62 -0.91 17.24 -0.86
N THR A 63 0.13 16.49 -1.21
CA THR A 63 0.67 15.42 -0.37
C THR A 63 1.23 15.99 0.93
N HIS A 64 1.97 17.11 0.84
CA HIS A 64 2.53 17.79 2.00
C HIS A 64 1.43 18.32 2.94
N GLU A 65 0.41 18.98 2.39
CA GLU A 65 -0.75 19.45 3.14
C GLU A 65 -1.47 18.29 3.88
N LEU A 66 -1.76 17.19 3.17
CA LEU A 66 -2.42 16.03 3.77
C LEU A 66 -1.54 15.36 4.84
N ALA A 67 -0.22 15.28 4.62
CA ALA A 67 0.70 14.73 5.60
C ALA A 67 0.69 15.55 6.91
N GLN A 68 0.75 16.89 6.81
CA GLN A 68 0.64 17.77 7.97
C GLN A 68 -0.69 17.56 8.71
N LYS A 69 -1.81 17.46 7.98
CA LYS A 69 -3.13 17.23 8.57
C LYS A 69 -3.19 15.91 9.36
N TRP A 70 -2.64 14.83 8.81
CA TRP A 70 -2.60 13.53 9.49
C TRP A 70 -1.64 13.53 10.69
N GLN A 71 -0.50 14.23 10.61
CA GLN A 71 0.42 14.40 11.73
C GLN A 71 -0.23 15.17 12.89
N ALA A 72 -0.95 16.25 12.58
CA ALA A 72 -1.68 17.02 13.59
C ALA A 72 -2.75 16.16 14.28
N ARG A 73 -3.55 15.41 13.50
CA ARG A 73 -4.55 14.47 14.02
C ARG A 73 -3.93 13.38 14.88
N PHE A 74 -2.80 12.81 14.46
CA PHE A 74 -2.10 11.80 15.24
C PHE A 74 -1.70 12.36 16.60
N LYS A 75 -1.07 13.55 16.62
CA LYS A 75 -0.66 14.23 17.84
C LYS A 75 -1.82 14.52 18.79
N GLU A 76 -2.96 14.96 18.25
CA GLU A 76 -4.20 15.18 19.01
C GLU A 76 -4.66 13.89 19.70
N ILE A 77 -4.76 12.79 18.94
CA ILE A 77 -5.23 11.50 19.45
C ILE A 77 -4.24 10.94 20.50
N THR A 78 -2.94 11.01 20.23
CA THR A 78 -1.93 10.45 21.15
C THR A 78 -1.74 11.29 22.41
N ASN A 79 -1.94 12.61 22.34
CA ASN A 79 -1.82 13.47 23.52
C ASN A 79 -3.08 13.43 24.40
N ASN A 80 -4.25 13.13 23.84
CA ASN A 80 -5.49 12.96 24.61
C ASN A 80 -5.58 11.59 25.33
N GLY A 81 -4.69 10.64 25.04
CA GLY A 81 -4.60 9.37 25.76
C GLY A 81 -4.03 9.47 27.19
N GLY A 82 -3.69 10.68 27.66
CA GLY A 82 -3.16 10.92 29.01
C GLY A 82 -4.16 11.48 30.03
N ASN A 83 -5.38 11.86 29.65
CA ASN A 83 -6.34 12.52 30.54
C ASN A 83 -7.75 11.91 30.46
N GLY A 84 -7.88 10.62 30.76
CA GLY A 84 -9.17 9.95 30.87
C GLY A 84 -9.11 8.67 31.70
N GLN A 85 -9.23 8.86 33.03
CA GLN A 85 -9.49 7.88 34.11
C GLN A 85 -8.44 6.79 34.39
#